data_AF-A0A4Y7TPB8-F1
#
_entry.id   AF-A0A4Y7TPB8-F1
#
_cell.length_a   1.000
_cell.length_b   1.000
_cell.length_c   1.000
_cell.angle_alpha   90.00
_cell.angle_beta   90.00
_cell.angle_gamma   90.00
#
_symmetry.space_group_name_H-M   'P 1'
#
loop_
_entity.id
_entity.type
_entity.pdbx_description
1 polymer ?
#
loop_
_entity_poly.entity_id
_entity_poly.type
_entity_poly.pdbx_seq_one_letter_code
_entity_poly.pdbx_strand_id
1 'polypeptide(L)'
;MESTSIVAFKNWILDHGGSFHRKTALTQASNGCGLVAREDIPGNEEIVSCPFGLAITGSTSQAAVSQLLTIEQAPELAFRQWICIYMVLHWVVGEDEDALQYLKHFPYIDLLPPQSDLLTALYFTAEELEAFKGTNIYGACGDRLRDWQIEWMQCLEVVSQHKPEWGLQFEWSMYLAAATYISSRAFPSTILSRTPQLPNFDNEDDTPSEPVLLPGVDILNHARGQPVTWISHTQPQAPVERVTIVPHDPTPAGQEIFNNYGPKPNAELLLGYGFTLPNNPDDTIVLKLGGANGRKWSVGRNARGVEGLWIEILTAVGGNSDSEADGDFETILDAGGALGEMASSMYERLPTVEAIAGKPGIRAQVVQMFRHYVEGQRAILKSLIEYAQKKEEEAIELARSQGVDLILED
;
A
#
# COMPACT_ATOMS: atom_id res chain seq x y z
N MET A 1 -7.06 -16.55 -27.08
CA MET A 1 -8.09 -17.29 -26.33
C MET A 1 -7.84 -17.02 -24.85
N GLU A 2 -8.90 -16.77 -24.07
CA GLU A 2 -8.77 -16.63 -22.61
C GLU A 2 -8.27 -17.96 -22.02
N SER A 3 -7.45 -17.92 -20.96
CA SER A 3 -6.96 -19.14 -20.30
C SER A 3 -8.11 -19.89 -19.63
N THR A 4 -7.91 -21.19 -19.36
CA THR A 4 -8.91 -22.01 -18.65
C THR A 4 -9.26 -21.42 -17.28
N SER A 5 -8.28 -20.89 -16.54
CA SER A 5 -8.51 -20.25 -15.24
C SER A 5 -9.36 -18.98 -15.33
N ILE A 6 -9.13 -18.13 -16.35
CA ILE A 6 -9.95 -16.94 -16.60
C ILE A 6 -11.40 -17.32 -16.89
N VAL A 7 -11.62 -18.35 -17.70
CA VAL A 7 -12.98 -18.82 -18.04
C VAL A 7 -13.68 -19.39 -16.81
N ALA A 8 -12.99 -20.23 -16.03
CA ALA A 8 -13.51 -20.81 -14.80
C ALA A 8 -13.90 -19.71 -13.78
N PHE A 9 -13.02 -18.73 -13.58
CA PHE A 9 -13.27 -17.61 -12.69
C PHE A 9 -14.47 -16.75 -13.13
N LYS A 10 -14.58 -16.41 -14.42
CA LYS A 10 -15.70 -15.61 -14.93
C LYS A 10 -17.05 -16.32 -14.77
N ASN A 11 -17.08 -17.63 -15.00
CA ASN A 11 -18.27 -18.44 -14.77
C ASN A 11 -18.62 -18.48 -13.29
N TRP A 12 -17.64 -18.73 -12.42
CA TRP A 12 -17.84 -18.75 -10.97
C TRP A 12 -18.36 -17.42 -10.42
N ILE A 13 -17.80 -16.29 -10.83
CA ILE A 13 -18.30 -14.95 -10.47
C ILE A 13 -19.76 -14.78 -10.91
N LEU A 14 -20.08 -15.17 -12.15
CA LEU A 14 -21.43 -15.05 -12.71
C LEU A 14 -22.45 -15.89 -11.96
N ASP A 15 -22.11 -17.14 -11.64
CA ASP A 15 -22.99 -18.09 -10.93
C ASP A 15 -23.36 -17.61 -9.52
N HIS A 16 -22.54 -16.74 -8.94
CA HIS A 16 -22.77 -16.13 -7.61
C HIS A 16 -23.37 -14.72 -7.68
N GLY A 17 -23.77 -14.25 -8.88
CA GLY A 17 -24.44 -12.96 -9.06
C GLY A 17 -23.50 -11.78 -9.27
N GLY A 18 -22.21 -12.02 -9.48
CA GLY A 18 -21.25 -11.02 -9.94
C GLY A 18 -21.23 -10.91 -11.46
N SER A 19 -20.44 -9.99 -12.00
CA SER A 19 -20.45 -9.74 -13.44
C SER A 19 -19.21 -9.00 -13.93
N PHE A 20 -18.85 -9.25 -15.18
CA PHE A 20 -17.99 -8.39 -15.98
C PHE A 20 -18.79 -7.78 -17.12
N HIS A 21 -18.48 -6.55 -17.50
CA HIS A 21 -19.11 -5.90 -18.62
C HIS A 21 -18.85 -6.68 -19.92
N ARG A 22 -19.87 -6.90 -20.75
CA ARG A 22 -19.80 -7.78 -21.93
C ARG A 22 -18.72 -7.38 -22.95
N LYS A 23 -18.34 -6.10 -22.95
CA LYS A 23 -17.31 -5.55 -23.83
C LYS A 23 -15.90 -5.63 -23.24
N THR A 24 -15.67 -6.39 -22.17
CA THR A 24 -14.34 -6.49 -21.56
C THR A 24 -13.71 -7.87 -21.74
N ALA A 25 -12.38 -7.91 -21.67
CA ALA A 25 -11.58 -9.13 -21.63
C ALA A 25 -10.65 -9.06 -20.44
N LEU A 26 -10.45 -10.20 -19.77
CA LEU A 26 -9.30 -10.34 -18.88
C LEU A 26 -8.07 -10.66 -19.73
N THR A 27 -6.98 -9.95 -19.49
CA THR A 27 -5.71 -10.15 -20.17
C THR A 27 -4.63 -10.45 -19.15
N GLN A 28 -3.86 -11.52 -19.40
CA GLN A 28 -2.63 -11.76 -18.66
C GLN A 28 -1.57 -10.74 -19.13
N ALA A 29 -0.99 -10.03 -18.19
CA ALA A 29 0.12 -9.11 -18.38
C ALA A 29 1.29 -9.51 -17.46
N SER A 30 2.45 -8.89 -17.65
CA SER A 30 3.66 -9.19 -16.85
C SER A 30 3.55 -8.80 -15.38
N ASN A 31 2.51 -8.04 -14.99
CA ASN A 31 2.19 -7.60 -13.64
C ASN A 31 0.92 -8.30 -13.07
N GLY A 32 0.49 -9.41 -13.67
CA GLY A 32 -0.72 -10.13 -13.29
C GLY A 32 -1.84 -10.01 -14.31
N CYS A 33 -3.10 -10.10 -13.88
CA CYS A 33 -4.25 -9.89 -14.76
C CYS A 33 -4.65 -8.40 -14.80
N GLY A 34 -5.04 -7.93 -15.97
CA GLY A 34 -5.70 -6.64 -16.18
C GLY A 34 -7.02 -6.82 -16.92
N LEU A 35 -7.81 -5.76 -17.01
CA LEU A 35 -9.08 -5.74 -17.72
C LEU A 35 -9.01 -4.76 -18.88
N VAL A 36 -9.29 -5.22 -20.10
CA VAL A 36 -9.26 -4.37 -21.30
C VAL A 36 -10.62 -4.28 -21.96
N ALA A 37 -10.90 -3.14 -22.59
CA ALA A 37 -12.06 -2.96 -23.45
C ALA A 37 -11.83 -3.68 -24.80
N ARG A 38 -12.77 -4.52 -25.22
CA ARG A 38 -12.81 -5.17 -26.54
C ARG A 38 -13.48 -4.29 -27.60
N GLU A 39 -14.36 -3.41 -27.15
CA GLU A 39 -15.14 -2.45 -27.92
C GLU A 39 -15.21 -1.16 -27.11
N ASP A 40 -15.55 -0.04 -27.74
CA ASP A 40 -15.75 1.23 -27.04
C ASP A 40 -16.83 1.09 -25.96
N ILE A 41 -16.49 1.50 -24.74
CA ILE A 41 -17.36 1.54 -23.57
C ILE A 41 -17.62 2.99 -23.19
N PRO A 42 -18.88 3.47 -23.20
CA PRO A 42 -19.23 4.77 -22.67
C PRO A 42 -18.84 4.94 -21.19
N GLY A 43 -18.57 6.17 -20.78
CA GLY A 43 -18.38 6.49 -19.38
C GLY A 43 -19.67 6.26 -18.57
N ASN A 44 -19.52 5.99 -17.27
CA ASN A 44 -20.59 5.71 -16.31
C ASN A 44 -21.29 4.34 -16.48
N GLU A 45 -20.64 3.39 -17.14
CA GLU A 45 -21.10 1.99 -17.18
C GLU A 45 -20.45 1.15 -16.06
N GLU A 46 -21.20 0.21 -15.48
CA GLU A 46 -20.66 -0.77 -14.53
C GLU A 46 -19.73 -1.76 -15.26
N ILE A 47 -18.47 -1.81 -14.85
CA ILE A 47 -17.44 -2.60 -15.53
C ILE A 47 -17.27 -3.99 -14.92
N VAL A 48 -17.27 -4.05 -13.60
CA VAL A 48 -17.08 -5.28 -12.84
C VAL A 48 -17.83 -5.20 -11.53
N SER A 49 -18.37 -6.33 -11.07
CA SER A 49 -19.09 -6.43 -9.81
C SER A 49 -18.66 -7.64 -8.99
N CYS A 50 -18.58 -7.45 -7.68
CA CYS A 50 -18.33 -8.49 -6.68
C CYS A 50 -19.51 -8.53 -5.69
N PRO A 51 -20.26 -9.64 -5.62
CA PRO A 51 -21.25 -9.89 -4.58
C PRO A 51 -20.63 -9.83 -3.19
N PHE A 52 -21.37 -9.34 -2.19
CA PHE A 52 -20.90 -9.33 -0.79
C PHE A 52 -20.64 -10.74 -0.28
N GLY A 53 -21.42 -11.74 -0.74
CA GLY A 53 -21.23 -13.14 -0.40
C GLY A 53 -19.93 -13.76 -0.92
N LEU A 54 -19.25 -13.10 -1.87
CA LEU A 54 -17.92 -13.49 -2.38
C LEU A 54 -16.79 -12.63 -1.81
N ALA A 55 -17.09 -11.64 -0.96
CA ALA A 55 -16.04 -10.86 -0.31
C ALA A 55 -15.30 -11.73 0.72
N ILE A 56 -13.97 -11.73 0.65
CA ILE A 56 -13.12 -12.39 1.65
C ILE A 56 -12.83 -11.36 2.73
N THR A 57 -13.46 -11.52 3.89
CA THR A 57 -13.29 -10.65 5.06
C THR A 57 -12.64 -11.42 6.20
N GLY A 58 -12.18 -10.71 7.23
CA GLY A 58 -11.65 -11.33 8.44
C GLY A 58 -12.66 -12.28 9.08
N SER A 59 -13.91 -11.84 9.24
CA SER A 59 -14.97 -12.62 9.88
C SER A 59 -15.37 -13.85 9.05
N THR A 60 -15.51 -13.74 7.72
CA THR A 60 -15.87 -14.89 6.88
C THR A 60 -14.74 -15.92 6.83
N SER A 61 -13.49 -15.44 6.79
CA SER A 61 -12.30 -16.28 6.83
C SER A 61 -12.18 -17.01 8.16
N GLN A 62 -12.34 -16.31 9.29
CA GLN A 62 -12.35 -16.91 10.62
C GLN A 62 -13.42 -18.01 10.72
N ALA A 63 -14.66 -17.72 10.32
CA ALA A 63 -15.75 -18.68 10.39
C ALA A 63 -15.48 -19.94 9.55
N ALA A 64 -14.97 -19.78 8.32
CA ALA A 64 -14.63 -20.91 7.45
C ALA A 64 -13.47 -21.74 8.01
N VAL A 65 -12.40 -21.09 8.48
CA VAL A 65 -11.23 -21.74 9.07
C VAL A 65 -11.60 -22.47 10.35
N SER A 66 -12.38 -21.85 11.24
CA SER A 66 -12.83 -22.49 12.49
C SER A 66 -13.68 -23.73 12.23
N GLN A 67 -14.56 -23.71 11.22
CA GLN A 67 -15.35 -24.90 10.86
C GLN A 67 -14.47 -26.00 10.26
N LEU A 68 -13.60 -25.65 9.31
CA LEU A 68 -12.71 -26.59 8.64
C LEU A 68 -11.73 -27.26 9.61
N LEU A 69 -11.18 -26.50 10.56
CA LEU A 69 -10.25 -27.00 11.59
C LEU A 69 -10.95 -27.51 12.86
N THR A 70 -12.28 -27.40 12.94
CA THR A 70 -13.08 -27.76 14.14
C THR A 70 -12.61 -27.02 15.40
N ILE A 71 -12.34 -25.72 15.27
CA ILE A 71 -11.92 -24.85 16.38
C ILE A 71 -13.17 -24.39 17.15
N GLU A 72 -13.32 -24.83 18.40
CA GLU A 72 -14.43 -24.42 19.27
C GLU A 72 -14.27 -22.99 19.80
N GLN A 73 -13.04 -22.63 20.19
CA GLN A 73 -12.71 -21.31 20.70
C GLN A 73 -11.58 -20.71 19.87
N ALA A 74 -11.93 -19.80 18.97
CA ALA A 74 -10.95 -19.15 18.10
C ALA A 74 -9.98 -18.29 18.94
N PRO A 75 -8.66 -18.44 18.73
CA PRO A 75 -7.68 -17.56 19.36
C PRO A 75 -7.83 -16.12 18.87
N GLU A 76 -7.33 -15.18 19.66
CA GLU A 76 -7.27 -13.77 19.25
C GLU A 76 -6.17 -13.59 18.21
N LEU A 77 -6.58 -13.51 16.94
CA LEU A 77 -5.74 -13.14 15.82
C LEU A 77 -6.35 -11.92 15.11
N ALA A 78 -5.50 -11.11 14.48
CA ALA A 78 -5.96 -10.02 13.64
C ALA A 78 -6.76 -10.56 12.43
N PHE A 79 -7.71 -9.80 11.92
CA PHE A 79 -8.50 -10.19 10.75
C PHE A 79 -7.66 -10.55 9.52
N ARG A 80 -6.55 -9.84 9.32
CA ARG A 80 -5.57 -10.16 8.27
C ARG A 80 -4.98 -11.56 8.41
N GLN A 81 -4.69 -12.00 9.63
CA GLN A 81 -4.16 -13.34 9.90
C GLN A 81 -5.18 -14.42 9.54
N TRP A 82 -6.47 -14.20 9.85
CA TRP A 82 -7.54 -15.10 9.44
C TRP A 82 -7.68 -15.21 7.92
N ILE A 83 -7.62 -14.09 7.21
CA ILE A 83 -7.62 -14.09 5.73
C ILE A 83 -6.39 -14.85 5.21
N CYS A 84 -5.20 -14.63 5.78
CA CYS A 84 -4.00 -15.36 5.39
C CYS A 84 -4.14 -16.88 5.59
N ILE A 85 -4.63 -17.33 6.75
CA ILE A 85 -4.87 -18.77 7.00
C ILE A 85 -5.85 -19.31 5.96
N TYR A 86 -6.96 -18.60 5.73
CA TYR A 86 -7.97 -19.01 4.75
C TYR A 86 -7.38 -19.20 3.36
N MET A 87 -6.59 -18.24 2.87
CA MET A 87 -5.94 -18.33 1.56
C MET A 87 -4.92 -19.48 1.50
N VAL A 88 -4.07 -19.61 2.53
CA VAL A 88 -3.04 -20.67 2.57
C VAL A 88 -3.67 -22.06 2.58
N LEU A 89 -4.80 -22.26 3.27
CA LEU A 89 -5.50 -23.55 3.29
C LEU A 89 -6.05 -23.95 1.91
N HIS A 90 -6.28 -23.04 0.97
CA HIS A 90 -6.60 -23.43 -0.41
C HIS A 90 -5.43 -24.18 -1.07
N TRP A 91 -4.18 -23.76 -0.81
CA TRP A 91 -3.01 -24.44 -1.36
C TRP A 91 -2.64 -25.73 -0.59
N VAL A 92 -2.82 -25.73 0.74
CA VAL A 92 -2.45 -26.87 1.59
C VAL A 92 -3.44 -28.02 1.48
N VAL A 93 -4.75 -27.73 1.46
CA VAL A 93 -5.80 -28.75 1.45
C VAL A 93 -6.11 -29.19 0.01
N GLY A 94 -6.06 -28.27 -0.94
CA GLY A 94 -6.47 -28.51 -2.33
C GLY A 94 -7.99 -28.73 -2.47
N GLU A 95 -8.41 -29.14 -3.66
CA GLU A 95 -9.83 -29.35 -4.01
C GLU A 95 -10.38 -30.69 -3.49
N ASP A 96 -10.20 -30.97 -2.20
CA ASP A 96 -10.90 -32.09 -1.54
C ASP A 96 -12.41 -31.77 -1.39
N GLU A 97 -13.29 -32.74 -1.66
CA GLU A 97 -14.75 -32.52 -1.65
C GLU A 97 -15.27 -31.98 -0.30
N ASP A 98 -14.68 -32.42 0.82
CA ASP A 98 -15.07 -31.94 2.15
C ASP A 98 -14.54 -30.53 2.43
N ALA A 99 -13.47 -30.10 1.76
CA ALA A 99 -12.90 -28.76 1.92
C ALA A 99 -13.65 -27.70 1.09
N LEU A 100 -14.18 -28.08 -0.08
CA LEU A 100 -14.91 -27.18 -1.00
C LEU A 100 -16.11 -26.48 -0.34
N GLN A 101 -16.72 -27.09 0.69
CA GLN A 101 -17.83 -26.46 1.42
C GLN A 101 -17.40 -25.19 2.19
N TYR A 102 -16.14 -25.13 2.63
CA TYR A 102 -15.58 -24.02 3.42
C TYR A 102 -14.66 -23.12 2.58
N LEU A 103 -13.87 -23.71 1.68
CA LEU A 103 -12.90 -23.05 0.82
C LEU A 103 -13.50 -22.78 -0.57
N LYS A 104 -14.35 -21.75 -0.66
CA LYS A 104 -15.18 -21.47 -1.85
C LYS A 104 -14.44 -20.72 -2.96
N HIS A 105 -13.22 -20.24 -2.71
CA HIS A 105 -12.57 -19.22 -3.53
C HIS A 105 -11.47 -19.78 -4.44
N PHE A 106 -11.40 -21.11 -4.69
CA PHE A 106 -10.41 -21.70 -5.62
C PHE A 106 -10.32 -20.95 -6.96
N PRO A 107 -11.42 -20.63 -7.69
CA PRO A 107 -11.31 -19.93 -8.97
C PRO A 107 -10.68 -18.53 -8.87
N TYR A 108 -10.84 -17.85 -7.72
CA TYR A 108 -10.20 -16.55 -7.47
C TYR A 108 -8.72 -16.74 -7.11
N ILE A 109 -8.41 -17.67 -6.21
CA ILE A 109 -7.03 -17.96 -5.78
C ILE A 109 -6.16 -18.41 -6.95
N ASP A 110 -6.69 -19.23 -7.86
CA ASP A 110 -5.99 -19.70 -9.07
C ASP A 110 -5.75 -18.60 -10.11
N LEU A 111 -6.46 -17.48 -10.00
CA LEU A 111 -6.27 -16.32 -10.88
C LEU A 111 -5.20 -15.34 -10.33
N LEU A 112 -4.87 -15.42 -9.04
CA LEU A 112 -3.86 -14.56 -8.43
C LEU A 112 -2.49 -14.78 -9.10
N PRO A 113 -1.66 -13.71 -9.21
CA PRO A 113 -0.36 -13.84 -9.85
C PRO A 113 0.53 -14.80 -9.04
N PRO A 114 1.32 -15.67 -9.68
CA PRO A 114 2.19 -16.58 -8.96
C PRO A 114 3.24 -15.81 -8.15
N GLN A 115 3.79 -16.44 -7.11
CA GLN A 115 4.75 -15.81 -6.20
C GLN A 115 6.00 -15.26 -6.92
N SER A 116 6.40 -15.88 -8.03
CA SER A 116 7.52 -15.43 -8.86
C SER A 116 7.32 -14.05 -9.48
N ASP A 117 6.07 -13.62 -9.61
CA ASP A 117 5.68 -12.39 -10.28
C ASP A 117 5.39 -11.26 -9.27
N LEU A 118 5.46 -11.56 -7.97
CA LEU A 118 5.30 -10.56 -6.92
C LEU A 118 6.57 -9.73 -6.77
N LEU A 119 6.38 -8.41 -6.76
CA LEU A 119 7.48 -7.43 -6.86
C LEU A 119 7.50 -6.42 -5.71
N THR A 120 6.76 -6.66 -4.62
CA THR A 120 6.95 -5.84 -3.41
C THR A 120 8.37 -6.01 -2.90
N ALA A 121 8.88 -5.02 -2.15
CA ALA A 121 10.25 -5.07 -1.63
C ALA A 121 10.55 -6.31 -0.76
N LEU A 122 9.51 -7.01 -0.29
CA LEU A 122 9.62 -8.26 0.48
C LEU A 122 10.10 -9.45 -0.37
N TYR A 123 10.01 -9.35 -1.71
CA TYR A 123 10.49 -10.35 -2.67
C TYR A 123 11.81 -9.94 -3.32
N PHE A 124 12.48 -8.91 -2.82
CA PHE A 124 13.79 -8.53 -3.31
C PHE A 124 14.84 -9.55 -2.87
N THR A 125 15.81 -9.82 -3.74
CA THR A 125 17.01 -10.56 -3.32
C THR A 125 17.79 -9.74 -2.30
N ALA A 126 18.76 -10.37 -1.61
CA ALA A 126 19.62 -9.66 -0.67
C ALA A 126 20.37 -8.50 -1.35
N GLU A 127 20.84 -8.70 -2.58
CA GLU A 127 21.54 -7.68 -3.37
C GLU A 127 20.59 -6.54 -3.79
N GLU A 128 19.37 -6.88 -4.20
CA GLU A 128 18.34 -5.91 -4.55
C GLU A 128 17.91 -5.07 -3.34
N LEU A 129 17.77 -5.68 -2.16
CA LEU A 129 17.43 -4.94 -0.94
C LEU A 129 18.61 -4.06 -0.47
N GLU A 130 19.84 -4.58 -0.47
CA GLU A 130 21.04 -3.80 -0.08
C GLU A 130 21.23 -2.56 -0.95
N ALA A 131 20.79 -2.60 -2.21
CA ALA A 131 20.77 -1.43 -3.09
C ALA A 131 19.98 -0.24 -2.50
N PHE A 132 18.93 -0.49 -1.71
CA PHE A 132 18.10 0.53 -1.05
C PHE A 132 18.69 1.04 0.27
N LYS A 133 19.86 0.56 0.70
CA LYS A 133 20.49 1.01 1.93
C LYS A 133 20.69 2.52 1.95
N GLY A 134 20.39 3.14 3.10
CA GLY A 134 20.35 4.59 3.26
C GLY A 134 18.97 5.21 2.98
N THR A 135 18.00 4.42 2.52
CA THR A 135 16.61 4.85 2.34
C THR A 135 15.68 4.30 3.42
N ASN A 136 14.48 4.87 3.56
CA ASN A 136 13.46 4.40 4.49
C ASN A 136 12.90 3.02 4.09
N ILE A 137 12.91 2.68 2.80
CA ILE A 137 12.46 1.38 2.29
C ILE A 137 13.28 0.24 2.87
N TYR A 138 14.60 0.43 3.01
CA TYR A 138 15.48 -0.61 3.54
C TYR A 138 15.08 -1.05 4.94
N GLY A 139 14.87 -0.08 5.84
CA GLY A 139 14.40 -0.35 7.21
C GLY A 139 12.97 -0.89 7.22
N ALA A 140 12.06 -0.24 6.50
CA ALA A 140 10.64 -0.61 6.49
C ALA A 140 10.37 -2.01 5.92
N CYS A 141 11.16 -2.46 4.94
CA CYS A 141 11.09 -3.83 4.43
C CYS A 141 11.50 -4.84 5.51
N GLY A 142 12.63 -4.59 6.19
CA GLY A 142 13.12 -5.45 7.27
C GLY A 142 12.14 -5.53 8.45
N ASP A 143 11.56 -4.39 8.85
CA ASP A 143 10.53 -4.34 9.90
C ASP A 143 9.32 -5.20 9.51
N ARG A 144 8.79 -5.01 8.29
CA ARG A 144 7.63 -5.74 7.80
C ARG A 144 7.84 -7.24 7.67
N LEU A 145 9.02 -7.67 7.20
CA LEU A 145 9.37 -9.10 7.15
C LEU A 145 9.33 -9.71 8.55
N ARG A 146 9.90 -9.04 9.55
CA ARG A 146 9.89 -9.54 10.93
C ARG A 146 8.48 -9.62 11.50
N ASP A 147 7.69 -8.56 11.32
CA ASP A 147 6.31 -8.52 11.81
C ASP A 147 5.47 -9.64 11.19
N TRP A 148 5.56 -9.83 9.88
CA TRP A 148 4.79 -10.86 9.18
C TRP A 148 5.30 -12.27 9.49
N GLN A 149 6.59 -12.46 9.76
CA GLN A 149 7.12 -13.74 10.24
C GLN A 149 6.57 -14.11 11.61
N ILE A 150 6.42 -13.13 12.52
CA ILE A 150 5.78 -13.34 13.82
C ILE A 150 4.33 -13.77 13.63
N GLU A 151 3.58 -13.05 12.79
CA GLU A 151 2.18 -13.39 12.50
C GLU A 151 2.04 -14.75 11.83
N TRP A 152 2.95 -15.11 10.92
CA TRP A 152 2.99 -16.43 10.27
C TRP A 152 3.18 -17.53 11.30
N MET A 153 4.11 -17.39 12.24
CA MET A 153 4.34 -18.38 13.29
C MET A 153 3.09 -18.58 14.15
N GLN A 154 2.38 -17.49 14.49
CA GLN A 154 1.09 -17.57 15.21
C GLN A 154 0.03 -18.32 14.40
N CYS A 155 -0.08 -18.04 13.09
CA CYS A 155 -1.02 -18.73 12.21
C CYS A 155 -0.69 -20.22 12.07
N LEU A 156 0.59 -20.53 11.87
CA LEU A 156 1.11 -21.88 11.79
C LEU A 156 0.80 -22.68 13.06
N GLU A 157 0.96 -22.06 14.24
CA GLU A 157 0.63 -22.69 15.51
C GLU A 157 -0.86 -23.08 15.59
N VAL A 158 -1.77 -22.18 15.21
CA VAL A 158 -3.22 -22.45 15.19
C VAL A 158 -3.55 -23.65 14.29
N VAL A 159 -3.01 -23.66 13.06
CA VAL A 159 -3.24 -24.75 12.11
C VAL A 159 -2.64 -26.06 12.65
N SER A 160 -1.40 -26.02 13.16
CA SER A 160 -0.68 -27.20 13.63
C SER A 160 -1.31 -27.84 14.86
N GLN A 161 -1.92 -27.06 15.76
CA GLN A 161 -2.60 -27.57 16.95
C GLN A 161 -3.83 -28.42 16.59
N HIS A 162 -4.53 -28.10 15.50
CA HIS A 162 -5.77 -28.76 15.11
C HIS A 162 -5.56 -29.81 14.00
N LYS A 163 -4.65 -29.54 13.07
CA LYS A 163 -4.29 -30.37 11.91
C LYS A 163 -2.77 -30.36 11.69
N PRO A 164 -1.99 -31.15 12.46
CA PRO A 164 -0.54 -31.18 12.36
C PRO A 164 -0.01 -31.42 10.94
N GLU A 165 -0.67 -32.28 10.17
CA GLU A 165 -0.33 -32.62 8.79
C GLU A 165 -0.46 -31.44 7.81
N TRP A 166 -1.39 -30.51 8.09
CA TRP A 166 -1.53 -29.27 7.32
C TRP A 166 -0.55 -28.21 7.81
N GLY A 167 -0.29 -28.16 9.13
CA GLY A 167 0.75 -27.33 9.72
C GLY A 167 2.12 -27.59 9.09
N LEU A 168 2.48 -28.85 8.82
CA LEU A 168 3.73 -29.23 8.15
C LEU A 168 3.86 -28.68 6.72
N GLN A 169 2.75 -28.37 6.05
CA GLN A 169 2.71 -27.82 4.69
C GLN A 169 2.48 -26.30 4.66
N PHE A 170 2.24 -25.67 5.82
CA PHE A 170 1.94 -24.25 5.94
C PHE A 170 3.24 -23.42 5.87
N GLU A 171 3.76 -23.26 4.66
CA GLU A 171 5.05 -22.60 4.42
C GLU A 171 5.00 -21.08 4.56
N TRP A 172 6.15 -20.48 4.93
CA TRP A 172 6.33 -19.02 4.96
C TRP A 172 6.05 -18.36 3.60
N SER A 173 6.46 -19.01 2.51
CA SER A 173 6.27 -18.54 1.13
C SER A 173 4.78 -18.31 0.80
N MET A 174 3.93 -19.25 1.21
CA MET A 174 2.47 -19.18 1.04
C MET A 174 1.87 -18.05 1.87
N TYR A 175 2.27 -17.93 3.14
CA TYR A 175 1.79 -16.86 4.00
C TYR A 175 2.20 -15.48 3.49
N LEU A 176 3.46 -15.33 3.08
CA LEU A 176 3.98 -14.09 2.50
C LEU A 176 3.19 -13.70 1.25
N ALA A 177 2.85 -14.67 0.38
CA ALA A 177 1.99 -14.45 -0.78
C ALA A 177 0.60 -13.97 -0.38
N ALA A 178 -0.07 -14.67 0.54
CA ALA A 178 -1.39 -14.28 1.04
C ALA A 178 -1.40 -12.86 1.62
N ALA A 179 -0.44 -12.54 2.50
CA ALA A 179 -0.30 -11.21 3.08
C ALA A 179 -0.01 -10.12 2.02
N THR A 180 0.75 -10.48 0.98
CA THR A 180 1.03 -9.58 -0.15
C THR A 180 -0.21 -9.31 -0.98
N TYR A 181 -1.03 -10.32 -1.26
CA TYR A 181 -2.30 -10.12 -1.97
C TYR A 181 -3.23 -9.20 -1.17
N ILE A 182 -3.34 -9.39 0.14
CA ILE A 182 -4.12 -8.48 1.00
C ILE A 182 -3.58 -7.05 0.90
N SER A 183 -2.26 -6.85 1.05
CA SER A 183 -1.65 -5.51 0.99
C SER A 183 -1.82 -4.82 -0.37
N SER A 184 -1.87 -5.57 -1.47
CA SER A 184 -1.89 -5.03 -2.83
C SER A 184 -3.29 -4.93 -3.43
N ARG A 185 -4.28 -5.64 -2.89
CA ARG A 185 -5.61 -5.81 -3.49
C ARG A 185 -6.77 -5.45 -2.58
N ALA A 186 -6.56 -5.33 -1.27
CA ALA A 186 -7.67 -5.13 -0.35
C ALA A 186 -8.32 -3.75 -0.47
N PHE A 187 -9.62 -3.75 -0.22
CA PHE A 187 -10.47 -2.58 -0.10
C PHE A 187 -10.83 -2.35 1.38
N PRO A 188 -11.22 -1.13 1.76
CA PRO A 188 -11.77 -0.86 3.09
C PRO A 188 -13.10 -1.60 3.28
N SER A 189 -13.28 -2.34 4.38
CA SER A 189 -14.52 -3.06 4.73
C SER A 189 -15.77 -2.16 4.78
N THR A 190 -15.62 -0.84 4.95
CA THR A 190 -16.73 0.12 4.91
C THR A 190 -17.49 0.08 3.59
N ILE A 191 -16.86 -0.38 2.49
CA ILE A 191 -17.50 -0.60 1.19
C ILE A 191 -18.59 -1.68 1.22
N LEU A 192 -18.54 -2.58 2.20
CA LEU A 192 -19.54 -3.63 2.41
C LEU A 192 -20.70 -3.17 3.32
N SER A 193 -20.74 -1.89 3.69
CA SER A 193 -21.79 -1.34 4.53
C SER A 193 -22.93 -0.72 3.69
N ARG A 194 -24.12 -0.61 4.30
CA ARG A 194 -25.29 0.04 3.68
C ARG A 194 -25.16 1.56 3.57
N THR A 195 -24.22 2.13 4.32
CA THR A 195 -23.88 3.55 4.35
C THR A 195 -22.37 3.66 4.26
N PRO A 196 -21.78 3.38 3.08
CA PRO A 196 -20.33 3.40 2.93
C PRO A 196 -19.82 4.80 3.27
N GLN A 197 -18.94 4.84 4.26
CA GLN A 197 -18.20 6.05 4.63
C GLN A 197 -16.76 5.88 4.17
N LEU A 198 -16.19 6.97 3.63
CA LEU A 198 -14.75 7.04 3.45
C LEU A 198 -14.12 6.97 4.84
N PRO A 199 -13.11 6.12 5.08
CA PRO A 199 -12.39 6.10 6.34
C PRO A 199 -11.88 7.52 6.63
N ASN A 200 -12.32 8.12 7.75
CA ASN A 200 -11.81 9.42 8.15
C ASN A 200 -10.54 9.20 8.98
N PHE A 201 -9.37 9.28 8.33
CA PHE A 201 -8.09 8.97 8.96
C PHE A 201 -7.69 9.93 10.10
N ASP A 202 -8.43 11.03 10.29
CA ASP A 202 -8.21 12.03 11.34
C ASP A 202 -9.06 11.80 12.60
N ASN A 203 -10.03 10.88 12.58
CA ASN A 203 -10.90 10.59 13.71
C ASN A 203 -10.54 9.24 14.34
N GLU A 204 -9.92 9.25 15.53
CA GLU A 204 -9.61 8.03 16.30
C GLU A 204 -10.85 7.27 16.81
N ASP A 205 -12.04 7.89 16.77
CA ASP A 205 -13.32 7.32 17.23
C ASP A 205 -14.06 6.50 16.15
N ASP A 206 -13.61 6.48 14.89
CA ASP A 206 -14.19 5.62 13.85
C ASP A 206 -13.74 4.18 14.03
N THR A 207 -14.66 3.22 13.85
CA THR A 207 -14.32 1.79 13.88
C THR A 207 -13.31 1.54 12.75
N PRO A 208 -12.09 1.04 13.05
CA PRO A 208 -11.05 0.92 12.04
C PRO A 208 -11.52 -0.01 10.93
N SER A 209 -11.50 0.51 9.70
CA SER A 209 -11.84 -0.28 8.53
C SER A 209 -10.85 -1.44 8.37
N GLU A 210 -11.39 -2.63 8.13
CA GLU A 210 -10.62 -3.85 7.91
C GLU A 210 -10.30 -4.03 6.42
N PRO A 211 -9.20 -4.73 6.07
CA PRO A 211 -8.95 -5.10 4.68
C PRO A 211 -9.90 -6.22 4.25
N VAL A 212 -10.54 -6.04 3.08
CA VAL A 212 -11.36 -7.08 2.43
C VAL A 212 -10.91 -7.30 0.99
N LEU A 213 -10.87 -8.55 0.53
CA LEU A 213 -10.65 -8.84 -0.90
C LEU A 213 -11.99 -8.94 -1.60
N LEU A 214 -12.07 -8.37 -2.81
CA LEU A 214 -13.27 -8.33 -3.63
C LEU A 214 -12.97 -8.99 -4.97
N PRO A 215 -13.11 -10.33 -5.06
CA PRO A 215 -12.80 -11.10 -6.26
C PRO A 215 -13.35 -10.44 -7.52
N GLY A 216 -12.45 -10.13 -8.46
CA GLY A 216 -12.78 -9.56 -9.76
C GLY A 216 -12.72 -8.05 -9.79
N VAL A 217 -13.20 -7.38 -8.74
CA VAL A 217 -13.06 -5.92 -8.58
C VAL A 217 -11.59 -5.53 -8.39
N ASP A 218 -10.84 -6.35 -7.67
CA ASP A 218 -9.41 -6.17 -7.37
C ASP A 218 -8.43 -6.52 -8.51
N ILE A 219 -8.94 -6.81 -9.71
CA ILE A 219 -8.13 -7.04 -10.92
C ILE A 219 -7.70 -5.71 -11.57
N LEU A 220 -8.46 -4.64 -11.36
CA LEU A 220 -8.23 -3.37 -12.06
C LEU A 220 -6.96 -2.68 -11.55
N ASN A 221 -6.01 -2.44 -12.46
CA ASN A 221 -4.75 -1.78 -12.14
C ASN A 221 -4.92 -0.30 -11.77
N HIS A 222 -3.89 0.28 -11.16
CA HIS A 222 -3.87 1.68 -10.75
C HIS A 222 -3.60 2.64 -11.92
N ALA A 223 -4.44 3.66 -12.08
CA ALA A 223 -4.09 4.90 -12.74
C ALA A 223 -4.40 6.09 -11.81
N ARG A 224 -3.36 6.89 -11.53
CA ARG A 224 -3.47 8.03 -10.62
C ARG A 224 -4.45 9.07 -11.17
N GLY A 225 -5.46 9.39 -10.36
CA GLY A 225 -6.46 10.40 -10.72
C GLY A 225 -7.51 9.91 -11.74
N GLN A 226 -7.53 8.60 -12.05
CA GLN A 226 -8.60 8.02 -12.86
C GLN A 226 -9.95 8.30 -12.18
N PRO A 227 -10.91 8.92 -12.89
CA PRO A 227 -12.21 9.22 -12.31
C PRO A 227 -13.04 7.93 -12.30
N VAL A 228 -13.13 7.31 -11.13
CA VAL A 228 -13.83 6.05 -10.91
C VAL A 228 -14.60 6.12 -9.60
N THR A 229 -15.81 5.59 -9.59
CA THR A 229 -16.63 5.44 -8.37
C THR A 229 -16.78 3.96 -8.03
N TRP A 230 -16.70 3.66 -6.74
CA TRP A 230 -17.06 2.36 -6.20
C TRP A 230 -18.48 2.45 -5.65
N ILE A 231 -19.42 1.67 -6.18
CA ILE A 231 -20.83 1.71 -5.78
C ILE A 231 -21.20 0.43 -5.05
N SER A 232 -21.68 0.60 -3.81
CA SER A 232 -22.26 -0.47 -3.00
C SER A 232 -23.77 -0.52 -3.22
N HIS A 233 -24.22 -1.57 -3.89
CA HIS A 233 -25.63 -1.84 -4.13
C HIS A 233 -26.21 -2.62 -2.96
N THR A 234 -26.75 -1.90 -1.98
CA THR A 234 -27.34 -2.49 -0.76
C THR A 234 -28.84 -2.23 -0.63
N GLN A 235 -29.48 -1.82 -1.73
CA GLN A 235 -30.89 -1.47 -1.72
C GLN A 235 -31.76 -2.73 -1.55
N PRO A 236 -32.90 -2.68 -0.83
CA PRO A 236 -33.76 -3.83 -0.58
C PRO A 236 -34.30 -4.53 -1.85
N GLN A 237 -34.26 -3.86 -3.01
CA GLN A 237 -34.74 -4.39 -4.28
C GLN A 237 -33.63 -5.01 -5.14
N ALA A 238 -32.37 -4.89 -4.75
CA ALA A 238 -31.29 -5.59 -5.43
C ALA A 238 -31.38 -7.09 -5.07
N PRO A 239 -31.33 -8.01 -6.07
CA PRO A 239 -31.43 -9.44 -5.79
C PRO A 239 -30.24 -9.96 -4.98
N VAL A 240 -29.08 -9.29 -5.07
CA VAL A 240 -27.83 -9.62 -4.37
C VAL A 240 -27.11 -8.31 -4.01
N GLU A 241 -26.70 -8.16 -2.75
CA GLU A 241 -25.83 -7.05 -2.34
C GLU A 241 -24.46 -7.20 -3.00
N ARG A 242 -23.95 -6.13 -3.62
CA ARG A 242 -22.69 -6.18 -4.40
C ARG A 242 -21.96 -4.85 -4.43
N VAL A 243 -20.65 -4.90 -4.63
CA VAL A 243 -19.80 -3.76 -4.99
C VAL A 243 -19.61 -3.73 -6.50
N THR A 244 -19.62 -2.55 -7.11
CA THR A 244 -19.34 -2.35 -8.53
C THR A 244 -18.33 -1.23 -8.75
N ILE A 245 -17.56 -1.32 -9.84
CA ILE A 245 -16.66 -0.25 -10.29
C ILE A 245 -17.25 0.44 -11.53
N VAL A 246 -17.32 1.76 -11.48
CA VAL A 246 -17.85 2.62 -12.56
C VAL A 246 -16.82 3.69 -12.93
N PRO A 247 -16.07 3.53 -14.02
CA PRO A 247 -15.27 4.60 -14.62
C PRO A 247 -16.19 5.67 -15.22
N HIS A 248 -15.84 6.94 -15.03
CA HIS A 248 -16.63 8.06 -15.55
C HIS A 248 -16.24 8.48 -16.97
N ASP A 249 -15.01 8.16 -17.38
CA ASP A 249 -14.53 8.43 -18.73
C ASP A 249 -14.85 7.26 -19.68
N PRO A 250 -15.11 7.54 -20.97
CA PRO A 250 -15.21 6.51 -21.98
C PRO A 250 -13.90 5.73 -22.11
N THR A 251 -13.99 4.41 -22.27
CA THR A 251 -12.84 3.54 -22.54
C THR A 251 -12.86 3.07 -24.00
N PRO A 252 -11.92 3.52 -24.85
CA PRO A 252 -11.81 3.04 -26.23
C PRO A 252 -11.44 1.57 -26.32
N ALA A 253 -11.85 0.91 -27.40
CA ALA A 253 -11.44 -0.45 -27.70
C ALA A 253 -9.91 -0.62 -27.68
N GLY A 254 -9.45 -1.70 -27.05
CA GLY A 254 -8.03 -2.03 -26.87
C GLY A 254 -7.35 -1.34 -25.67
N GLN A 255 -8.02 -0.41 -24.98
CA GLN A 255 -7.46 0.23 -23.80
C GLN A 255 -7.75 -0.56 -22.52
N GLU A 256 -6.82 -0.47 -21.59
CA GLU A 256 -6.98 -1.00 -20.24
C GLU A 256 -7.94 -0.12 -19.42
N ILE A 257 -8.73 -0.78 -18.59
CA ILE A 257 -9.64 -0.15 -17.64
C ILE A 257 -8.95 -0.11 -16.28
N PHE A 258 -8.75 1.09 -15.77
CA PHE A 258 -8.05 1.32 -14.52
C PHE A 258 -9.00 1.65 -13.38
N ASN A 259 -8.55 1.32 -12.17
CA ASN A 259 -9.06 1.86 -10.92
C ASN A 259 -8.12 2.98 -10.43
N ASN A 260 -8.52 3.68 -9.37
CA ASN A 260 -7.71 4.66 -8.67
C ASN A 260 -7.51 4.19 -7.24
N TYR A 261 -6.27 3.98 -6.83
CA TYR A 261 -5.94 3.49 -5.49
C TYR A 261 -5.79 4.64 -4.48
N GLY A 262 -5.92 5.89 -4.94
CA GLY A 262 -5.68 7.09 -4.15
C GLY A 262 -4.27 7.67 -4.30
N PRO A 263 -3.99 8.80 -3.64
CA PRO A 263 -2.73 9.53 -3.73
C PRO A 263 -1.64 8.87 -2.88
N LYS A 264 -1.05 7.78 -3.37
CA LYS A 264 -0.05 6.99 -2.62
C LYS A 264 1.39 7.39 -2.97
N PRO A 265 2.28 7.60 -1.98
CA PRO A 265 3.70 7.82 -2.22
C PRO A 265 4.35 6.56 -2.81
N ASN A 266 5.47 6.72 -3.54
CA ASN A 266 6.22 5.56 -4.05
C ASN A 266 6.73 4.64 -2.94
N ALA A 267 6.94 5.16 -1.72
CA ALA A 267 7.31 4.31 -0.59
C ALA A 267 6.23 3.26 -0.28
N GLU A 268 4.97 3.67 -0.33
CA GLU A 268 3.81 2.80 -0.09
C GLU A 268 3.53 1.90 -1.28
N LEU A 269 3.58 2.45 -2.51
CA LEU A 269 3.40 1.66 -3.74
C LEU A 269 4.42 0.54 -3.85
N LEU A 270 5.70 0.82 -3.52
CA LEU A 270 6.76 -0.18 -3.58
C LEU A 270 6.60 -1.29 -2.52
N LEU A 271 6.27 -0.90 -1.29
CA LEU A 271 6.14 -1.86 -0.19
C LEU A 271 4.85 -2.66 -0.23
N GLY A 272 3.74 -2.04 -0.66
CA GLY A 272 2.41 -2.62 -0.60
C GLY A 272 1.93 -3.23 -1.91
N TYR A 273 2.38 -2.70 -3.06
CA TYR A 273 1.84 -3.06 -4.38
C TYR A 273 2.89 -3.58 -5.36
N GLY A 274 4.18 -3.30 -5.14
CA GLY A 274 5.27 -3.81 -5.99
C GLY A 274 5.44 -3.04 -7.30
N PHE A 275 5.13 -1.74 -7.29
CA PHE A 275 5.45 -0.83 -8.39
C PHE A 275 5.73 0.58 -7.86
N THR A 276 6.21 1.48 -8.72
CA THR A 276 6.34 2.91 -8.42
C THR A 276 5.96 3.74 -9.64
N LEU A 277 5.58 4.99 -9.41
CA LEU A 277 5.21 5.95 -10.45
C LEU A 277 6.36 6.94 -10.69
N PRO A 278 6.71 7.22 -11.96
CA PRO A 278 7.68 8.27 -12.27
C PRO A 278 7.12 9.64 -11.88
N ASN A 279 7.99 10.52 -11.35
CA ASN A 279 7.62 11.89 -10.95
C ASN A 279 6.35 11.97 -10.07
N ASN A 280 6.18 11.01 -9.14
CA ASN A 280 4.98 10.92 -8.32
C ASN A 280 4.82 12.17 -7.42
N PRO A 281 3.77 13.00 -7.61
CA PRO A 281 3.56 14.21 -6.80
C PRO A 281 3.13 13.91 -5.36
N ASP A 282 2.74 12.67 -5.08
CA ASP A 282 2.34 12.21 -3.75
C ASP A 282 3.51 11.60 -2.97
N ASP A 283 4.72 11.58 -3.54
CA ASP A 283 5.92 11.11 -2.83
C ASP A 283 6.11 11.87 -1.51
N THR A 284 6.45 11.09 -0.50
CA THR A 284 6.82 11.56 0.83
C THR A 284 8.10 10.89 1.31
N ILE A 285 8.76 11.52 2.28
CA ILE A 285 9.84 10.97 3.08
C ILE A 285 9.45 11.04 4.56
N VAL A 286 9.76 9.99 5.31
CA VAL A 286 9.50 9.96 6.75
C VAL A 286 10.77 10.35 7.50
N LEU A 287 10.69 11.42 8.29
CA LEU A 287 11.80 12.00 9.05
C LEU A 287 11.58 11.77 10.54
N LYS A 288 12.68 11.63 11.28
CA LYS A 288 12.68 11.44 12.73
C LYS A 288 13.86 12.21 13.33
N LEU A 289 13.58 13.08 14.30
CA LEU A 289 14.61 13.79 15.04
C LEU A 289 15.20 12.89 16.15
N GLY A 290 16.52 12.96 16.34
CA GLY A 290 17.19 12.29 17.44
C GLY A 290 16.88 12.96 18.78
N GLY A 291 16.62 12.19 19.83
CA GLY A 291 16.37 12.71 21.18
C GLY A 291 14.92 13.14 21.48
N ALA A 292 14.10 13.42 20.47
CA ALA A 292 12.66 13.63 20.63
C ALA A 292 11.92 12.28 20.86
N ASN A 293 10.67 12.31 21.34
CA ASN A 293 9.80 11.18 21.76
C ASN A 293 9.53 10.07 20.72
N GLY A 294 10.32 9.99 19.66
CA GLY A 294 10.21 9.01 18.60
C GLY A 294 9.25 9.41 17.50
N ARG A 295 8.74 10.65 17.53
CA ARG A 295 7.77 11.17 16.56
C ARG A 295 8.33 11.12 15.15
N LYS A 296 7.47 10.74 14.20
CA LYS A 296 7.77 10.65 12.78
C LYS A 296 7.01 11.73 12.04
N TRP A 297 7.66 12.40 11.11
CA TRP A 297 7.09 13.43 10.26
C TRP A 297 7.11 12.97 8.81
N SER A 298 6.00 13.14 8.10
CA SER A 298 5.90 12.79 6.68
C SER A 298 5.93 14.08 5.86
N VAL A 299 7.01 14.30 5.11
CA VAL A 299 7.18 15.50 4.29
C VAL A 299 7.13 15.12 2.81
N GLY A 300 6.33 15.85 2.04
CA GLY A 300 6.19 15.67 0.60
C GLY A 300 7.06 16.64 -0.23
N ARG A 301 6.92 16.54 -1.55
CA ARG A 301 7.57 17.48 -2.49
C ARG A 301 7.18 18.93 -2.18
N ASN A 302 8.07 19.87 -2.51
CA ASN A 302 7.89 21.30 -2.23
C ASN A 302 7.69 21.58 -0.72
N ALA A 303 8.31 20.77 0.15
CA ALA A 303 8.18 20.85 1.60
C ALA A 303 6.73 20.76 2.13
N ARG A 304 5.81 20.12 1.39
CA ARG A 304 4.42 19.94 1.84
C ARG A 304 4.38 19.11 3.14
N GLY A 305 3.76 19.65 4.18
CA GLY A 305 3.63 18.97 5.48
C GLY A 305 4.85 19.14 6.40
N VAL A 306 5.75 20.09 6.08
CA VAL A 306 6.95 20.39 6.90
C VAL A 306 6.62 21.10 8.21
N GLU A 307 5.45 21.71 8.33
CA GLU A 307 5.13 22.69 9.39
C GLU A 307 5.32 22.11 10.79
N GLY A 308 4.84 20.90 11.03
CA GLY A 308 4.98 20.27 12.34
C GLY A 308 6.42 19.83 12.64
N LEU A 309 7.18 19.38 11.63
CA LEU A 309 8.61 19.09 11.78
C LEU A 309 9.37 20.38 12.10
N TRP A 310 9.05 21.47 11.40
CA TRP A 310 9.67 22.78 11.60
C TRP A 310 9.45 23.28 13.04
N ILE A 311 8.21 23.22 13.54
CA ILE A 311 7.87 23.57 14.93
C ILE A 311 8.65 22.70 15.93
N GLU A 312 8.79 21.39 15.66
CA GLU A 312 9.54 20.50 16.53
C GLU A 312 11.04 20.86 16.56
N ILE A 313 11.64 21.21 15.43
CA ILE A 313 13.04 21.65 15.36
C ILE A 313 13.22 22.99 16.08
N LEU A 314 12.36 23.98 15.83
CA LEU A 314 12.36 25.26 16.55
C LEU A 314 12.31 25.06 18.06
N THR A 315 11.42 24.20 18.54
CA THR A 315 11.27 23.89 19.97
C THR A 315 12.52 23.20 20.52
N ALA A 316 13.13 22.30 19.76
CA ALA A 316 14.32 21.56 20.19
C ALA A 316 15.55 22.47 20.32
N VAL A 317 15.64 23.51 19.49
CA VAL A 317 16.76 24.44 19.42
C VAL A 317 16.59 25.63 20.36
N GLY A 318 15.39 26.22 20.44
CA GLY A 318 15.11 27.41 21.26
C GLY A 318 15.08 27.17 22.78
N GLY A 319 14.99 25.92 23.24
CA GLY A 319 14.83 25.60 24.66
C GLY A 319 13.46 26.02 25.22
N ASN A 320 13.24 25.87 26.53
CA ASN A 320 11.98 26.17 27.24
C ASN A 320 11.64 27.70 27.29
N SER A 321 11.75 28.42 26.18
CA SER A 321 11.27 29.80 26.07
C SER A 321 9.78 29.80 25.74
N ASP A 322 8.95 30.36 26.62
CA ASP A 322 7.50 30.60 26.44
C ASP A 322 7.17 31.62 25.32
N SER A 323 8.08 31.88 24.38
CA SER A 323 7.91 32.86 23.31
C SER A 323 7.23 32.27 22.08
N GLU A 324 6.46 33.13 21.41
CA GLU A 324 5.53 32.88 20.31
C GLU A 324 6.02 31.87 19.26
N ALA A 325 5.07 31.18 18.62
CA ALA A 325 5.28 30.10 17.65
C ALA A 325 6.20 30.43 16.45
N ASP A 326 6.63 31.67 16.32
CA ASP A 326 7.51 32.17 15.26
C ASP A 326 9.00 32.19 15.65
N GLY A 327 9.37 32.06 16.95
CA GLY A 327 10.77 32.11 17.41
C GLY A 327 11.46 33.47 17.22
N ASP A 328 12.55 33.73 17.96
CA ASP A 328 13.42 34.88 17.64
C ASP A 328 14.34 34.56 16.45
N PHE A 329 14.99 35.59 15.87
CA PHE A 329 15.81 35.39 14.67
C PHE A 329 16.98 34.42 14.92
N GLU A 330 17.53 34.37 16.14
CA GLU A 330 18.60 33.42 16.52
C GLU A 330 18.08 31.98 16.48
N THR A 331 16.92 31.73 17.10
CA THR A 331 16.27 30.42 17.11
C THR A 331 15.90 29.97 15.69
N ILE A 332 15.40 30.86 14.84
CA ILE A 332 15.07 30.53 13.45
C ILE A 332 16.33 30.18 12.66
N LEU A 333 17.43 30.90 12.85
CA LEU A 333 18.71 30.61 12.17
C LEU A 333 19.25 29.24 12.59
N ASP A 334 19.30 28.95 13.88
CA ASP A 334 19.79 27.68 14.38
C ASP A 334 18.88 26.51 13.94
N ALA A 335 17.55 26.72 13.93
CA ALA A 335 16.60 25.72 13.43
C ALA A 335 16.70 25.51 11.91
N GLY A 336 16.92 26.58 11.15
CA GLY A 336 17.21 26.55 9.72
C GLY A 336 18.44 25.69 9.44
N GLY A 337 19.55 26.00 10.12
CA GLY A 337 20.80 25.26 9.98
C GLY A 337 20.62 23.78 10.33
N ALA A 338 19.96 23.47 11.45
CA ALA A 338 19.68 22.10 11.86
C ALA A 338 18.85 21.32 10.83
N LEU A 339 17.79 21.93 10.27
CA LEU A 339 16.98 21.29 9.22
C LEU A 339 17.79 21.11 7.92
N GLY A 340 18.55 22.13 7.52
CA GLY A 340 19.38 22.13 6.32
C GLY A 340 20.48 21.05 6.36
N GLU A 341 21.19 20.94 7.49
CA GLU A 341 22.21 19.92 7.72
C GLU A 341 21.61 18.51 7.72
N MET A 342 20.48 18.31 8.41
CA MET A 342 19.79 17.02 8.43
C MET A 342 19.38 16.61 7.00
N ALA A 343 18.75 17.51 6.25
CA ALA A 343 18.28 17.23 4.89
C ALA A 343 19.46 16.95 3.93
N SER A 344 20.54 17.72 4.04
CA SER A 344 21.77 17.54 3.24
C SER A 344 22.45 16.21 3.55
N SER A 345 22.63 15.88 4.84
CA SER A 345 23.19 14.58 5.26
C SER A 345 22.36 13.39 4.78
N MET A 346 21.04 13.52 4.75
CA MET A 346 20.17 12.49 4.16
C MET A 346 20.33 12.41 2.65
N TYR A 347 20.42 13.55 1.96
CA TYR A 347 20.55 13.60 0.50
C TYR A 347 21.84 12.95 0.01
N GLU A 348 22.94 13.15 0.74
CA GLU A 348 24.25 12.55 0.45
C GLU A 348 24.28 11.04 0.69
N ARG A 349 23.54 10.56 1.69
CA ARG A 349 23.43 9.12 2.01
C ARG A 349 22.56 8.33 1.04
N LEU A 350 21.69 9.01 0.29
CA LEU A 350 20.85 8.33 -0.68
C LEU A 350 21.72 7.64 -1.76
N PRO A 351 21.42 6.39 -2.12
CA PRO A 351 22.12 5.72 -3.20
C PRO A 351 21.83 6.39 -4.56
N THR A 352 22.61 6.05 -5.58
CA THR A 352 22.44 6.59 -6.95
C THR A 352 21.98 5.49 -7.90
N VAL A 353 21.26 5.88 -8.96
CA VAL A 353 20.74 4.93 -9.95
C VAL A 353 21.88 4.29 -10.72
N GLU A 354 22.92 5.07 -11.02
CA GLU A 354 24.15 4.65 -11.69
C GLU A 354 24.88 3.57 -10.88
N ALA A 355 24.76 3.59 -9.55
CA ALA A 355 25.38 2.59 -8.69
C ALA A 355 24.74 1.21 -8.80
N ILE A 356 23.54 1.09 -9.39
CA ILE A 356 22.81 -0.18 -9.47
C ILE A 356 22.43 -0.58 -10.90
N ALA A 357 22.39 0.38 -11.82
CA ALA A 357 22.07 0.14 -13.21
C ALA A 357 23.08 -0.81 -13.86
N GLY A 358 22.61 -1.92 -14.44
CA GLY A 358 23.44 -2.89 -15.13
C GLY A 358 24.23 -3.83 -14.21
N LYS A 359 24.05 -3.77 -12.88
CA LYS A 359 24.63 -4.76 -11.97
C LYS A 359 24.01 -6.14 -12.21
N PRO A 360 24.81 -7.20 -12.41
CA PRO A 360 24.30 -8.56 -12.46
C PRO A 360 23.55 -8.89 -11.16
N GLY A 361 22.39 -9.54 -11.26
CA GLY A 361 21.61 -9.96 -10.10
C GLY A 361 20.51 -8.98 -9.64
N ILE A 362 20.46 -7.76 -10.18
CA ILE A 362 19.35 -6.82 -9.93
C ILE A 362 18.39 -6.85 -11.12
N ARG A 363 17.12 -7.20 -10.87
CA ARG A 363 16.09 -7.24 -11.92
C ARG A 363 15.81 -5.86 -12.50
N ALA A 364 15.51 -5.79 -13.80
CA ALA A 364 15.25 -4.53 -14.50
C ALA A 364 14.07 -3.76 -13.90
N GLN A 365 13.01 -4.46 -13.49
CA GLN A 365 11.85 -3.87 -12.82
C GLN A 365 12.24 -3.23 -11.48
N VAL A 366 13.16 -3.87 -10.73
CA VAL A 366 13.67 -3.32 -9.46
C VAL A 366 14.50 -2.07 -9.69
N VAL A 367 15.34 -2.03 -10.72
CA VAL A 367 16.08 -0.81 -11.11
C VAL A 367 15.12 0.33 -11.46
N GLN A 368 14.05 0.05 -12.20
CA GLN A 368 13.03 1.04 -12.53
C GLN A 368 12.33 1.56 -11.27
N MET A 369 11.92 0.65 -10.38
CA MET A 369 11.25 1.03 -9.14
C MET A 369 12.13 1.89 -8.24
N PHE A 370 13.39 1.47 -8.09
CA PHE A 370 14.42 2.19 -7.37
C PHE A 370 14.61 3.61 -7.92
N ARG A 371 14.71 3.76 -9.25
CA ARG A 371 14.89 5.06 -9.90
C ARG A 371 13.79 6.02 -9.49
N HIS A 372 12.53 5.66 -9.73
CA HIS A 372 11.40 6.55 -9.41
C HIS A 372 11.36 6.91 -7.92
N TYR A 373 11.61 5.93 -7.04
CA TYR A 373 11.61 6.15 -5.61
C TYR A 373 12.73 7.11 -5.17
N VAL A 374 13.99 6.84 -5.53
CA VAL A 374 15.15 7.65 -5.11
C VAL A 374 15.11 9.06 -5.71
N GLU A 375 14.69 9.21 -6.97
CA GLU A 375 14.47 10.54 -7.57
C GLU A 375 13.45 11.35 -6.78
N GLY A 376 12.37 10.71 -6.33
CA GLY A 376 11.39 11.34 -5.45
C GLY A 376 11.96 11.76 -4.10
N GLN A 377 12.70 10.86 -3.43
CA GLN A 377 13.33 11.18 -2.14
C GLN A 377 14.34 12.34 -2.27
N ARG A 378 15.16 12.35 -3.33
CA ARG A 378 16.09 13.44 -3.62
C ARG A 378 15.38 14.77 -3.85
N ALA A 379 14.28 14.77 -4.61
CA ALA A 379 13.50 15.98 -4.86
C ALA A 379 12.92 16.56 -3.56
N ILE A 380 12.40 15.72 -2.66
CA ILE A 380 11.85 16.16 -1.38
C ILE A 380 12.94 16.76 -0.49
N LEU A 381 14.07 16.07 -0.35
CA LEU A 381 15.19 16.55 0.46
C LEU A 381 15.75 17.88 -0.08
N LYS A 382 15.81 18.04 -1.40
CA LYS A 382 16.17 19.33 -2.01
C LYS A 382 15.18 20.43 -1.64
N SER A 383 13.87 20.16 -1.72
CA SER A 383 12.85 21.12 -1.29
C SER A 383 12.97 21.49 0.20
N LEU A 384 13.38 20.55 1.06
CA LEU A 384 13.63 20.81 2.47
C LEU A 384 14.85 21.72 2.70
N ILE A 385 15.93 21.50 1.95
CA ILE A 385 17.11 22.39 1.99
C ILE A 385 16.74 23.80 1.54
N GLU A 386 16.01 23.93 0.43
CA GLU A 386 15.52 25.22 -0.07
C GLU A 386 14.57 25.90 0.93
N TYR A 387 13.72 25.12 1.63
CA TYR A 387 12.84 25.62 2.69
C TYR A 387 13.65 26.15 3.90
N ALA A 388 14.67 25.41 4.34
CA ALA A 388 15.54 25.81 5.43
C ALA A 388 16.30 27.11 5.11
N GLN A 389 16.89 27.20 3.91
CA GLN A 389 17.58 28.41 3.43
C GLN A 389 16.65 29.62 3.42
N LYS A 390 15.41 29.45 2.94
CA LYS A 390 14.42 30.53 2.96
C LYS A 390 14.10 30.99 4.39
N LYS A 391 14.04 30.07 5.36
CA LYS A 391 13.81 30.41 6.77
C LYS A 391 14.97 31.20 7.37
N GLU A 392 16.20 30.84 7.03
CA GLU A 392 17.39 31.60 7.41
C GLU A 392 17.39 33.01 6.80
N GLU A 393 17.05 33.14 5.51
CA GLU A 393 16.90 34.45 4.85
C GLU A 393 15.84 35.32 5.54
N GLU A 394 14.66 34.76 5.83
CA GLU A 394 13.58 35.44 6.58
C GLU A 394 14.07 35.90 7.97
N ALA A 395 14.90 35.10 8.66
CA ALA A 395 15.47 35.46 9.95
C ALA A 395 16.53 36.57 9.87
N ILE A 396 17.38 36.57 8.84
CA ILE A 396 18.36 37.63 8.62
C ILE A 396 17.66 38.97 8.37
N GLU A 397 16.57 38.97 7.60
CA GLU A 397 15.76 40.17 7.39
C GLU A 397 15.10 40.64 8.71
N LEU A 398 14.61 39.71 9.52
CA LEU A 398 14.06 40.02 10.85
C LEU A 398 15.12 40.65 11.76
N ALA A 399 16.32 40.08 11.82
CA ALA A 399 17.45 40.63 12.60
C ALA A 399 17.77 42.08 12.16
N ARG A 400 17.87 42.33 10.85
CA ARG A 400 18.10 43.68 10.30
C ARG A 400 16.98 44.65 10.67
N SER A 401 15.73 44.21 10.66
CA SER A 401 14.58 45.03 11.07
C SER A 401 14.62 45.41 12.55
N GLN A 402 15.27 44.58 13.38
CA GLN A 402 15.51 44.82 14.80
C GLN A 402 16.81 45.59 15.07
N GLY A 403 17.54 46.01 14.03
CA GLY A 403 18.78 46.77 14.16
C GLY A 403 20.03 45.92 14.41
N VAL A 404 19.96 44.61 14.19
CA VAL A 404 21.09 43.68 14.28
C VAL A 404 21.63 43.40 12.87
N ASP A 405 22.91 43.68 12.64
CA ASP A 405 23.59 43.34 11.39
C ASP A 405 24.39 42.05 11.58
N LEU A 406 23.92 40.97 10.98
CA LEU A 406 24.56 39.65 11.06
C LEU A 406 25.68 39.55 10.03
N ILE A 407 26.91 39.34 10.50
CA ILE A 407 28.06 39.02 9.64
C ILE A 407 28.06 37.51 9.46
N LEU A 408 27.63 37.04 8.29
CA LEU A 408 27.78 35.64 7.89
C LEU A 408 29.23 35.42 7.46
N GLU A 409 29.94 34.47 8.08
CA GLU A 409 31.24 34.01 7.59
C GLU A 409 31.01 33.03 6.43
N ASP A 410 31.65 33.29 5.28
CA ASP A 410 31.53 32.54 4.02
C ASP A 410 31.96 31.06 4.11
#